data_AF-A0A9P6E3J9-F1
#
_entry.id   AF-A0A9P6E3J9-F1
#
_cell.length_a   1.000
_cell.length_b   1.000
_cell.length_c   1.000
_cell.angle_alpha   90.00
_cell.angle_beta   90.00
_cell.angle_gamma   90.00
#
_symmetry.space_group_name_H-M   'P 1'
#
loop_
_entity.id
_entity.type
_entity.pdbx_description
1 polymer ?
#
loop_
_entity_poly.entity_id
_entity_poly.type
_entity_poly.pdbx_seq_one_letter_code
_entity_poly.pdbx_strand_id
1 'polypeptide(L)'
;TEELLNARGGVFCEHHEEEYGERCRVVDCENDRVEDSMACQQHQALYKKHLKDKSRSNVSGLRRVLQRPAEQEEWQQPARANLQPHDEPEDEEAPRKHYFSPNRFYCIETMTAPCGVVIAWTKFAKSESPTKILDFLEKVFPIPALRPAYVCIDKACQVLRTAAVSGRWNSWKRTTRFIVDTYHYINHRKTDWLCREYCNPAPRDGSAPNLVGIQIDANGRIFEVREFNTQVAEQLNA
;
A
#
# COMPACT_ATOMS: atom_id res chain seq x y z
N THR A 1 -7.43 -16.44 11.56
CA THR A 1 -6.03 -16.73 11.16
C THR A 1 -5.90 -17.93 10.23
N GLU A 2 -7.01 -18.49 9.71
CA GLU A 2 -7.02 -19.57 8.70
C GLU A 2 -6.65 -19.09 7.28
N GLU A 3 -6.81 -17.79 6.99
CA GLU A 3 -6.56 -17.22 5.65
C GLU A 3 -5.11 -17.38 5.13
N LEU A 4 -4.16 -17.71 6.00
CA LEU A 4 -2.73 -17.82 5.65
C LEU A 4 -2.21 -19.27 5.61
N LEU A 5 -3.04 -20.27 5.94
CA LEU A 5 -2.59 -21.68 5.99
C LEU A 5 -2.09 -22.19 4.63
N ASN A 6 -2.64 -21.68 3.53
CA ASN A 6 -2.24 -22.01 2.15
C ASN A 6 -1.39 -20.93 1.45
N ALA A 7 -0.81 -19.98 2.19
CA ALA A 7 -0.06 -18.86 1.61
C ALA A 7 1.18 -19.30 0.79
N ARG A 8 1.74 -20.49 1.08
CA ARG A 8 2.88 -21.06 0.34
C ARG A 8 2.41 -21.92 -0.83
N GLY A 9 1.96 -21.25 -1.90
CA GLY A 9 1.81 -21.86 -3.22
C GLY A 9 0.42 -22.34 -3.60
N GLY A 10 -0.57 -22.25 -2.70
CA GLY A 10 -1.97 -22.49 -3.01
C GLY A 10 -2.59 -21.33 -3.80
N VAL A 11 -3.52 -21.63 -4.70
CA VAL A 11 -4.36 -20.60 -5.35
C VAL A 11 -5.62 -20.34 -4.54
N PHE A 12 -6.05 -21.33 -3.76
CA PHE A 12 -7.24 -21.29 -2.93
C PHE A 12 -6.87 -21.32 -1.43
N CYS A 13 -7.72 -20.72 -0.60
CA CYS A 13 -7.68 -20.99 0.84
C CYS A 13 -8.09 -22.45 1.10
N GLU A 14 -7.85 -22.94 2.31
CA GLU A 14 -8.13 -24.34 2.71
C GLU A 14 -9.54 -24.78 2.33
N HIS A 15 -10.56 -24.01 2.73
CA HIS A 15 -11.96 -24.27 2.40
C HIS A 15 -12.22 -24.39 0.89
N HIS A 16 -11.66 -23.49 0.08
CA HIS A 16 -11.86 -23.54 -1.37
C HIS A 16 -11.01 -24.61 -2.06
N GLU A 17 -9.91 -25.06 -1.44
CA GLU A 17 -9.14 -26.21 -1.96
C GLU A 17 -9.91 -27.51 -1.70
N GLU A 18 -10.67 -27.62 -0.62
CA GLU A 18 -11.59 -28.76 -0.40
C GLU A 18 -12.71 -28.80 -1.44
N GLU A 19 -13.31 -27.66 -1.78
CA GLU A 19 -14.43 -27.59 -2.72
C GLU A 19 -14.01 -27.69 -4.19
N TYR A 20 -12.90 -27.03 -4.55
CA TYR A 20 -12.50 -26.82 -5.94
C TYR A 20 -11.13 -27.42 -6.29
N GLY A 21 -10.45 -28.06 -5.33
CA GLY A 21 -9.11 -28.60 -5.50
C GLY A 21 -9.01 -29.55 -6.68
N GLU A 22 -9.98 -30.46 -6.83
CA GLU A 22 -10.01 -31.46 -7.90
C GLU A 22 -10.61 -30.95 -9.22
N ARG A 23 -11.14 -29.72 -9.24
CA ARG A 23 -11.76 -29.16 -10.45
C ARG A 23 -10.76 -28.39 -11.30
N CYS A 24 -11.08 -28.31 -12.59
CA CYS A 24 -10.38 -27.46 -13.54
C CYS A 24 -10.51 -26.00 -13.12
N ARG A 25 -9.38 -25.32 -12.97
CA ARG A 25 -9.34 -23.93 -12.48
C ARG A 25 -9.63 -22.89 -13.58
N VAL A 26 -10.26 -23.27 -14.67
CA VAL A 26 -10.78 -22.31 -15.68
C VAL A 26 -12.15 -21.84 -15.22
N VAL A 27 -12.42 -20.54 -15.34
CA VAL A 27 -13.71 -19.97 -14.93
C VAL A 27 -14.83 -20.68 -15.70
N ASP A 28 -15.90 -21.03 -14.99
CA ASP A 28 -17.06 -21.76 -15.52
C ASP A 28 -16.77 -23.17 -16.09
N CYS A 29 -15.67 -23.81 -15.68
CA CYS A 29 -15.37 -25.19 -16.03
C CYS A 29 -15.61 -26.15 -14.85
N GLU A 30 -16.47 -27.14 -15.05
CA GLU A 30 -16.81 -28.14 -14.01
C GLU A 30 -16.05 -29.46 -14.14
N ASN A 31 -15.26 -29.62 -15.20
CA ASN A 31 -14.48 -30.84 -15.42
C ASN A 31 -13.39 -31.01 -14.35
N ASP A 32 -13.06 -32.25 -14.02
CA ASP A 32 -11.94 -32.55 -13.12
C ASP A 32 -10.59 -32.22 -13.77
N ARG A 33 -9.63 -31.81 -12.91
CA ARG A 33 -8.26 -31.57 -13.34
C ARG A 33 -7.56 -32.89 -13.68
N VAL A 34 -6.57 -32.81 -14.55
CA VAL A 34 -5.62 -33.91 -14.73
C VAL A 34 -4.63 -33.88 -13.56
N GLU A 35 -4.20 -35.06 -13.09
CA GLU A 35 -3.14 -35.20 -12.09
C GLU A 35 -1.89 -34.36 -12.50
N ASP A 36 -1.25 -33.72 -11.51
CA ASP A 36 -0.15 -32.76 -11.71
C ASP A 36 -0.44 -31.50 -12.56
N SER A 37 -1.72 -31.22 -12.84
CA SER A 37 -2.17 -30.04 -13.59
C SER A 37 -3.25 -29.26 -12.84
N MET A 38 -3.36 -27.95 -13.11
CA MET A 38 -4.48 -27.13 -12.63
C MET A 38 -5.67 -27.09 -13.59
N ALA A 39 -5.62 -27.84 -14.69
CA ALA A 39 -6.60 -27.82 -15.76
C ALA A 39 -7.09 -29.23 -16.14
N CYS A 40 -8.30 -29.33 -16.69
CA CYS A 40 -8.78 -30.56 -17.32
C CYS A 40 -8.10 -30.81 -18.67
N GLN A 41 -8.39 -31.97 -19.28
CA GLN A 41 -7.80 -32.35 -20.57
C GLN A 41 -8.00 -31.31 -21.68
N GLN A 42 -9.18 -30.68 -21.72
CA GLN A 42 -9.53 -29.67 -22.73
C GLN A 42 -8.75 -28.35 -22.55
N HIS A 43 -8.36 -28.02 -21.31
CA HIS A 43 -7.70 -26.77 -20.96
C HIS A 43 -6.18 -26.88 -20.75
N GLN A 44 -5.57 -28.03 -21.06
CA GLN A 44 -4.13 -28.23 -20.94
C GLN A 44 -3.31 -27.24 -21.78
N ALA A 45 -3.80 -26.84 -22.96
CA ALA A 45 -3.11 -25.86 -23.80
C ALA A 45 -3.04 -24.48 -23.11
N LEU A 46 -4.12 -24.07 -22.45
CA LEU A 46 -4.18 -22.81 -21.70
C LEU A 46 -3.25 -22.86 -20.48
N TYR A 47 -3.22 -23.98 -19.75
CA TYR A 47 -2.32 -24.16 -18.61
C TYR A 47 -0.84 -24.16 -19.02
N LYS A 48 -0.49 -24.86 -20.10
CA LYS A 48 0.88 -24.86 -20.66
C LYS A 48 1.32 -23.46 -21.10
N LYS A 49 0.41 -22.68 -21.69
CA LYS A 49 0.67 -21.27 -22.04
C LYS A 49 0.96 -20.45 -20.78
N HIS A 50 0.13 -20.58 -19.75
CA HIS A 50 0.34 -19.89 -18.46
C HIS A 50 1.72 -20.19 -17.85
N LEU A 51 2.16 -21.46 -17.84
CA LEU A 51 3.47 -21.84 -17.33
C LEU A 51 4.63 -21.19 -18.11
N LYS A 52 4.52 -21.12 -19.45
CA LYS A 52 5.51 -20.46 -20.30
C LYS A 52 5.60 -18.96 -20.01
N ASP A 53 4.45 -18.30 -19.89
CA ASP A 53 4.39 -16.86 -19.63
C ASP A 53 4.97 -16.51 -18.25
N LYS A 54 4.67 -17.33 -17.22
CA LYS A 54 5.19 -17.18 -15.86
C LYS A 54 6.72 -17.33 -15.79
N SER A 55 7.28 -18.27 -16.56
CA SER A 55 8.74 -18.44 -16.68
C SER A 55 9.41 -17.19 -17.27
N ARG A 56 8.81 -16.58 -18.31
CA ARG A 56 9.35 -15.36 -18.94
C ARG A 56 9.26 -14.13 -18.02
N SER A 57 8.18 -13.98 -17.25
CA SER A 57 8.05 -12.88 -16.28
C SER A 57 9.11 -12.94 -15.18
N ASN A 58 9.50 -14.15 -14.73
CA ASN A 58 10.58 -14.31 -13.75
C ASN A 58 11.94 -13.86 -14.31
N VAL A 59 12.23 -14.13 -15.59
CA VAL A 59 13.49 -13.71 -16.23
C VAL A 59 13.56 -12.18 -16.37
N SER A 60 12.46 -11.51 -16.73
CA SER A 60 12.42 -10.04 -16.80
C SER A 60 12.58 -9.38 -15.42
N GLY A 61 11.97 -9.95 -14.38
CA GLY A 61 12.14 -9.50 -13.00
C GLY A 61 13.59 -9.68 -12.50
N LEU A 62 14.19 -10.84 -12.78
CA LEU A 62 15.61 -11.11 -12.48
C LEU A 62 16.55 -10.16 -13.24
N ARG A 63 16.27 -9.86 -14.51
CA ARG A 63 17.06 -8.87 -15.29
C ARG A 63 17.02 -7.48 -14.67
N ARG A 64 15.86 -7.05 -14.16
CA ARG A 64 15.70 -5.75 -13.50
C ARG A 64 16.49 -5.67 -12.18
N VAL A 65 16.65 -6.79 -11.47
CA VAL A 65 17.43 -6.88 -10.22
C VAL A 65 18.93 -7.01 -10.49
N LEU A 66 19.32 -7.64 -11.60
CA LEU A 66 20.73 -7.86 -11.96
C LEU A 66 21.38 -6.70 -12.74
N GLN A 67 20.60 -5.75 -13.26
CA GLN A 67 21.13 -4.58 -13.94
C GLN A 67 21.81 -3.63 -12.95
N ARG A 68 23.09 -3.33 -13.19
CA ARG A 68 23.85 -2.36 -12.40
C ARG A 68 23.41 -0.93 -12.75
N PRO A 69 23.44 0.03 -11.82
CA PRO A 69 22.99 1.41 -12.03
C PRO A 69 23.66 2.17 -13.20
N ALA A 70 24.75 1.65 -13.77
CA ALA A 70 25.50 2.27 -14.86
C ALA A 70 25.32 1.58 -16.24
N GLU A 71 24.52 0.51 -16.35
CA GLU A 71 24.24 -0.20 -17.61
C GLU A 71 22.89 0.22 -18.21
N GLN A 72 22.68 1.53 -18.35
CA GLN A 72 21.55 2.08 -19.10
C GLN A 72 22.01 2.30 -20.55
N GLU A 73 21.60 1.41 -21.45
CA GLU A 73 21.85 1.55 -22.89
C GLU A 73 21.00 2.69 -23.46
N GLU A 74 21.54 3.46 -24.41
CA GLU A 74 20.98 4.72 -24.93
C GLU A 74 19.57 4.58 -25.57
N TRP A 75 19.18 3.37 -25.97
CA TRP A 75 17.84 3.07 -26.50
C TRP A 75 16.81 2.72 -25.41
N GLN A 76 17.24 2.52 -24.16
CA GLN A 76 16.35 2.40 -23.01
C GLN A 76 15.82 3.81 -22.72
N GLN A 77 14.59 4.09 -23.17
CA GLN A 77 13.94 5.35 -22.83
C GLN A 77 14.02 5.57 -21.32
N PRO A 78 14.41 6.77 -20.84
CA PRO A 78 14.42 7.05 -19.42
C PRO A 78 13.02 6.73 -18.93
N ALA A 79 12.91 5.74 -18.04
CA ALA A 79 11.66 5.45 -17.40
C ALA A 79 11.15 6.79 -16.87
N ARG A 80 9.95 7.21 -17.30
CA ARG A 80 9.23 8.26 -16.59
C ARG A 80 9.39 7.92 -15.12
N ALA A 81 10.01 8.82 -14.34
CA ALA A 81 10.13 8.65 -12.91
C ALA A 81 8.76 8.17 -12.44
N ASN A 82 8.70 6.93 -11.93
CA ASN A 82 7.42 6.29 -11.65
C ASN A 82 6.63 7.26 -10.80
N LEU A 83 5.53 7.78 -11.35
CA LEU A 83 4.37 8.16 -10.56
C LEU A 83 4.13 6.96 -9.65
N GLN A 84 4.15 7.15 -8.34
CA GLN A 84 3.87 6.04 -7.44
C GLN A 84 2.52 5.45 -7.89
N PRO A 85 2.43 4.14 -8.17
CA PRO A 85 1.23 3.52 -8.74
C PRO A 85 -0.02 3.65 -7.85
N HIS A 86 0.09 4.31 -6.70
CA HIS A 86 -0.95 4.47 -5.70
C HIS A 86 -1.83 5.71 -5.91
N ASP A 87 -1.47 6.56 -6.88
CA ASP A 87 -2.19 7.78 -7.26
C ASP A 87 -3.03 7.61 -8.54
N GLU A 88 -2.90 6.46 -9.21
CA GLU A 88 -3.68 6.17 -10.41
C GLU A 88 -5.11 5.72 -10.05
N PRO A 89 -6.13 6.11 -10.83
CA PRO A 89 -7.50 5.64 -10.62
C PRO A 89 -7.58 4.11 -10.74
N GLU A 90 -8.54 3.50 -10.04
CA GLU A 90 -8.77 2.05 -10.16
C GLU A 90 -9.07 1.68 -11.63
N ASP A 91 -8.15 0.96 -12.26
CA ASP A 91 -8.44 0.31 -13.53
C ASP A 91 -9.49 -0.78 -13.31
N GLU A 92 -10.48 -0.85 -14.20
CA GLU A 92 -11.40 -1.99 -14.25
C GLU A 92 -10.60 -3.23 -14.64
N GLU A 93 -10.32 -4.11 -13.67
CA GLU A 93 -9.69 -5.39 -13.95
C GLU A 93 -10.53 -6.17 -14.96
N ALA A 94 -9.92 -6.51 -16.10
CA ALA A 94 -10.52 -7.42 -17.05
C ALA A 94 -10.91 -8.73 -16.34
N PRO A 95 -12.08 -9.31 -16.65
CA PRO A 95 -12.55 -10.52 -15.99
C PRO A 95 -11.52 -11.64 -16.10
N ARG A 96 -11.29 -12.31 -14.97
CA ARG A 96 -10.36 -13.44 -14.92
C ARG A 96 -10.86 -14.57 -15.81
N LYS A 97 -9.92 -15.20 -16.50
CA LYS A 97 -10.18 -16.37 -17.34
C LYS A 97 -9.91 -17.69 -16.61
N HIS A 98 -9.10 -17.65 -15.56
CA HIS A 98 -8.68 -18.83 -14.80
C HIS A 98 -8.11 -18.47 -13.42
N TYR A 99 -8.03 -19.45 -12.53
CA TYR A 99 -7.40 -19.44 -11.21
C TYR A 99 -6.11 -20.29 -11.20
N PHE A 100 -5.25 -20.16 -12.21
CA PHE A 100 -3.92 -20.81 -12.23
C PHE A 100 -2.86 -20.10 -11.40
N SER A 101 -3.19 -18.93 -10.84
CA SER A 101 -2.32 -18.18 -9.94
C SER A 101 -3.15 -17.56 -8.83
N PRO A 102 -2.58 -17.41 -7.63
CA PRO A 102 -3.26 -16.78 -6.50
C PRO A 102 -3.72 -15.38 -6.87
N ASN A 103 -4.81 -14.96 -6.24
CA ASN A 103 -5.23 -13.58 -6.32
C ASN A 103 -4.15 -12.68 -5.71
N ARG A 104 -3.89 -11.54 -6.35
CA ARG A 104 -2.99 -10.51 -5.84
C ARG A 104 -3.84 -9.48 -5.12
N PHE A 105 -3.41 -9.09 -3.94
CA PHE A 105 -3.87 -7.85 -3.34
C PHE A 105 -2.90 -6.75 -3.77
N TYR A 106 -3.41 -5.53 -3.90
CA TYR A 106 -2.62 -4.35 -4.23
C TYR A 106 -1.57 -4.09 -3.16
N CYS A 107 -2.00 -3.96 -1.90
CA CYS A 107 -1.09 -3.83 -0.77
C CYS A 107 -1.70 -4.41 0.53
N ILE A 108 -0.84 -4.67 1.50
CA ILE A 108 -1.22 -4.76 2.90
C ILE A 108 -0.85 -3.42 3.51
N GLU A 109 -1.85 -2.70 3.99
CA GLU A 109 -1.65 -1.45 4.69
C GLU A 109 -1.44 -1.76 6.17
N THR A 110 -0.31 -1.30 6.73
CA THR A 110 -0.04 -1.45 8.16
C THR A 110 -0.03 -0.11 8.87
N MET A 111 -0.60 -0.11 10.07
CA MET A 111 -0.53 1.01 10.99
C MET A 111 0.51 0.68 12.06
N THR A 112 1.57 1.47 12.07
CA THR A 112 2.71 1.30 12.97
C THR A 112 2.73 2.40 14.02
N ALA A 113 2.96 2.01 15.27
CA ALA A 113 3.28 2.96 16.33
C ALA A 113 4.68 3.56 16.10
N PRO A 114 5.02 4.71 16.70
CA PRO A 114 6.35 5.33 16.58
C PRO A 114 7.53 4.42 16.95
N CYS A 115 7.31 3.40 17.77
CA CYS A 115 8.31 2.40 18.13
C CYS A 115 8.50 1.27 17.10
N GLY A 116 7.79 1.33 15.95
CA GLY A 116 7.85 0.32 14.88
C GLY A 116 6.90 -0.87 15.06
N VAL A 117 6.16 -0.94 16.17
CA VAL A 117 5.19 -2.03 16.41
C VAL A 117 3.95 -1.83 15.53
N VAL A 118 3.59 -2.86 14.75
CA VAL A 118 2.33 -2.89 14.00
C VAL A 118 1.17 -3.06 14.99
N ILE A 119 0.28 -2.07 15.05
CA ILE A 119 -0.89 -2.07 15.95
C ILE A 119 -2.18 -2.50 15.24
N ALA A 120 -2.24 -2.31 13.92
CA ALA A 120 -3.33 -2.78 13.07
C ALA A 120 -2.83 -2.96 11.64
N TRP A 121 -3.52 -3.77 10.87
CA TRP A 121 -3.27 -3.93 9.43
C TRP A 121 -4.56 -4.30 8.70
N THR A 122 -4.58 -4.07 7.39
CA THR A 122 -5.69 -4.47 6.53
C THR A 122 -5.20 -4.78 5.11
N LYS A 123 -5.95 -5.59 4.37
CA LYS A 123 -5.67 -5.87 2.96
C LYS A 123 -6.42 -4.86 2.09
N PHE A 124 -5.71 -4.21 1.19
CA PHE A 124 -6.32 -3.43 0.12
C PHE A 124 -6.21 -4.23 -1.18
N ALA A 125 -7.32 -4.87 -1.57
CA ALA A 125 -7.31 -5.82 -2.67
C ALA A 125 -6.99 -5.17 -4.02
N LYS A 126 -7.56 -3.99 -4.30
CA LYS A 126 -7.48 -3.33 -5.62
C LYS A 126 -6.64 -2.06 -5.65
N SER A 127 -6.71 -1.27 -4.58
CA SER A 127 -6.07 0.04 -4.49
C SER A 127 -6.02 0.49 -3.03
N GLU A 128 -5.03 1.33 -2.74
CA GLU A 128 -4.91 2.08 -1.50
C GLU A 128 -5.64 3.44 -1.62
N SER A 129 -6.96 3.39 -1.77
CA SER A 129 -7.76 4.59 -2.00
C SER A 129 -7.99 5.40 -0.71
N PRO A 130 -8.12 6.74 -0.81
CA PRO A 130 -8.39 7.60 0.36
C PRO A 130 -9.58 7.15 1.22
N THR A 131 -10.66 6.66 0.59
CA THR A 131 -11.84 6.16 1.31
C THR A 131 -11.53 4.90 2.11
N LYS A 132 -10.80 3.94 1.53
CA LYS A 132 -10.40 2.70 2.23
C LYS A 132 -9.48 2.99 3.42
N ILE A 133 -8.59 3.98 3.28
CA ILE A 133 -7.75 4.45 4.40
C ILE A 133 -8.63 5.03 5.51
N LEU A 134 -9.61 5.89 5.19
CA LEU A 134 -10.54 6.42 6.20
C LEU A 134 -11.35 5.33 6.90
N ASP A 135 -11.87 4.37 6.14
CA ASP A 135 -12.61 3.23 6.68
C ASP A 135 -11.74 2.40 7.61
N PHE A 136 -10.47 2.20 7.25
CA PHE A 136 -9.50 1.53 8.10
C PHE A 136 -9.23 2.31 9.39
N LEU A 137 -9.02 3.62 9.32
CA LEU A 137 -8.83 4.48 10.49
C LEU A 137 -10.03 4.46 11.45
N GLU A 138 -11.25 4.53 10.91
CA GLU A 138 -12.48 4.50 11.73
C GLU A 138 -12.73 3.12 12.34
N LYS A 139 -12.36 2.05 11.65
CA LYS A 139 -12.41 0.69 12.17
C LYS A 139 -11.43 0.49 13.34
N VAL A 140 -10.22 1.05 13.24
CA VAL A 140 -9.19 0.92 14.28
C VAL A 140 -9.46 1.85 15.47
N PHE A 141 -9.91 3.08 15.22
CA PHE A 141 -10.19 4.08 16.26
C PHE A 141 -11.65 4.58 16.21
N PRO A 142 -12.62 3.71 16.56
CA PRO A 142 -14.03 4.08 16.55
C PRO A 142 -14.37 5.10 17.66
N ILE A 143 -13.63 5.08 18.77
CA ILE A 143 -13.86 5.94 19.93
C ILE A 143 -12.96 7.18 19.82
N PRO A 144 -13.53 8.41 19.75
CA PRO A 144 -12.74 9.63 19.56
C PRO A 144 -11.66 9.86 20.62
N ALA A 145 -11.92 9.50 21.88
CA ALA A 145 -10.97 9.66 22.99
C ALA A 145 -9.72 8.77 22.87
N LEU A 146 -9.75 7.72 22.04
CA LEU A 146 -8.64 6.79 21.81
C LEU A 146 -7.88 7.08 20.52
N ARG A 147 -8.31 8.08 19.74
CA ARG A 147 -7.65 8.42 18.49
C ARG A 147 -6.28 9.04 18.75
N PRO A 148 -5.28 8.73 17.91
CA PRO A 148 -3.98 9.36 18.02
C PRO A 148 -4.08 10.85 17.68
N ALA A 149 -3.24 11.66 18.32
CA ALA A 149 -3.15 13.10 18.02
C ALA A 149 -2.66 13.37 16.58
N TYR A 150 -1.84 12.46 16.05
CA TYR A 150 -1.25 12.55 14.71
C TYR A 150 -1.32 11.20 14.01
N VAL A 151 -1.65 11.21 12.72
CA VAL A 151 -1.51 10.04 11.82
C VAL A 151 -0.69 10.50 10.62
N CYS A 152 0.42 9.80 10.38
CA CYS A 152 1.27 10.03 9.21
C CYS A 152 0.80 9.12 8.07
N ILE A 153 0.48 9.71 6.92
CA ILE A 153 0.03 9.02 5.71
C ILE A 153 0.67 9.73 4.54
N ASP A 154 1.32 9.00 3.62
CA ASP A 154 1.97 9.58 2.44
C ASP A 154 1.00 10.51 1.68
N LYS A 155 -0.20 10.01 1.37
CA LYS A 155 -1.27 10.78 0.72
C LYS A 155 -2.26 11.47 1.67
N ALA A 156 -1.82 11.89 2.87
CA ALA A 156 -2.71 12.51 3.87
C ALA A 156 -3.53 13.69 3.33
N CYS A 157 -2.98 14.48 2.40
CA CYS A 157 -3.70 15.59 1.78
C CYS A 157 -4.93 15.11 0.96
N GLN A 158 -4.81 13.99 0.24
CA GLN A 158 -5.92 13.37 -0.48
C GLN A 158 -6.95 12.75 0.47
N VAL A 159 -6.47 12.06 1.52
CA VAL A 159 -7.32 11.50 2.59
C VAL A 159 -8.14 12.59 3.27
N LEU A 160 -7.50 13.70 3.62
CA LEU A 160 -8.15 14.85 4.23
C LEU A 160 -9.17 15.50 3.29
N ARG A 161 -8.86 15.63 2.00
CA ARG A 161 -9.80 16.13 0.99
C ARG A 161 -11.05 15.24 0.90
N THR A 162 -10.87 13.92 0.83
CA THR A 162 -11.97 12.94 0.82
C THR A 162 -12.77 12.99 2.12
N ALA A 163 -12.12 13.12 3.28
CA ALA A 163 -12.79 13.26 4.57
C ALA A 163 -13.64 14.54 4.63
N ALA A 164 -13.16 15.64 4.06
CA ALA A 164 -13.89 16.90 4.02
C ALA A 164 -15.12 16.80 3.11
N VAL A 165 -14.97 16.26 1.90
CA VAL A 165 -16.08 16.09 0.93
C VAL A 165 -17.14 15.13 1.46
N SER A 166 -16.75 14.04 2.09
CA SER A 166 -17.68 13.06 2.69
C SER A 166 -18.28 13.50 4.02
N GLY A 167 -17.90 14.67 4.56
CA GLY A 167 -18.34 15.16 5.87
C GLY A 167 -17.71 14.47 7.08
N ARG A 168 -16.92 13.40 6.86
CA ARG A 168 -16.25 12.61 7.91
C ARG A 168 -15.22 13.44 8.68
N TRP A 169 -14.64 14.47 8.07
CA TRP A 169 -13.64 15.33 8.71
C TRP A 169 -14.15 15.99 9.99
N ASN A 170 -15.44 16.27 10.11
CA ASN A 170 -16.02 16.85 11.34
C ASN A 170 -15.82 15.96 12.57
N SER A 171 -15.77 14.64 12.37
CA SER A 171 -15.49 13.67 13.44
C SER A 171 -14.01 13.71 13.85
N TRP A 172 -13.10 13.89 12.90
CA TRP A 172 -11.65 13.74 13.10
C TRP A 172 -10.93 15.03 13.52
N LYS A 173 -11.37 16.19 13.01
CA LYS A 173 -10.65 17.47 13.14
C LYS A 173 -10.35 17.93 14.58
N ARG A 174 -11.08 17.40 15.57
CA ARG A 174 -10.92 17.75 16.99
C ARG A 174 -9.91 16.88 17.72
N THR A 175 -9.65 15.67 17.24
CA THR A 175 -8.83 14.68 17.96
C THR A 175 -7.52 14.38 17.24
N THR A 176 -7.49 14.52 15.91
CA THR A 176 -6.41 13.97 15.10
C THR A 176 -6.04 14.91 13.97
N ARG A 177 -4.74 15.09 13.76
CA ARG A 177 -4.16 15.76 12.60
C ARG A 177 -3.60 14.71 11.63
N PHE A 178 -3.90 14.85 10.35
CA PHE A 178 -3.30 14.03 9.30
C PHE A 178 -2.09 14.76 8.73
N ILE A 179 -0.91 14.16 8.86
CA ILE A 179 0.35 14.73 8.38
C ILE A 179 0.93 13.87 7.26
N VAL A 180 1.62 14.50 6.32
CA VAL A 180 2.40 13.80 5.28
C VAL A 180 3.85 13.70 5.70
N ASP A 181 4.66 12.92 4.99
CA ASP A 181 6.10 12.92 5.20
C ASP A 181 6.76 14.23 4.71
N THR A 182 8.04 14.39 5.01
CA THR A 182 8.78 15.61 4.64
C THR A 182 8.95 15.77 3.15
N TYR A 183 9.28 14.68 2.45
CA TYR A 183 9.48 14.67 1.01
C TYR A 183 8.19 15.07 0.31
N HIS A 184 7.06 14.42 0.65
CA HIS A 184 5.75 14.80 0.15
C HIS A 184 5.45 16.28 0.45
N TYR A 185 5.63 16.72 1.71
CA TYR A 185 5.34 18.09 2.09
C TYR A 185 6.16 19.12 1.30
N ILE A 186 7.46 18.91 1.10
CA ILE A 186 8.33 19.85 0.37
C ILE A 186 7.86 20.02 -1.08
N ASN A 187 7.40 18.93 -1.69
CA ASN A 187 6.96 18.91 -3.09
C ASN A 187 5.55 19.50 -3.24
N HIS A 188 4.61 19.14 -2.36
CA HIS A 188 3.20 19.56 -2.47
C HIS A 188 2.89 20.94 -1.87
N ARG A 189 3.58 21.39 -0.82
CA ARG A 189 3.22 22.64 -0.10
C ARG A 189 3.21 23.90 -0.98
N LYS A 190 3.89 23.88 -2.12
CA LYS A 190 3.96 25.01 -3.05
C LYS A 190 2.67 25.17 -3.86
N THR A 191 1.99 24.06 -4.16
CA THR A 191 0.87 24.00 -5.11
C THR A 191 -0.43 23.55 -4.46
N ASP A 192 -0.38 22.76 -3.38
CA ASP A 192 -1.55 22.32 -2.62
C ASP A 192 -1.65 23.08 -1.29
N TRP A 193 -2.60 24.03 -1.24
CA TRP A 193 -2.91 24.78 -0.02
C TRP A 193 -3.33 23.88 1.14
N LEU A 194 -4.11 22.83 0.87
CA LEU A 194 -4.62 21.93 1.91
C LEU A 194 -3.46 21.13 2.52
N CYS A 195 -2.54 20.65 1.68
CA CYS A 195 -1.31 20.02 2.17
C CYS A 195 -0.46 20.99 3.01
N ARG A 196 -0.28 22.23 2.52
CA ARG A 196 0.54 23.24 3.22
C ARG A 196 -0.01 23.55 4.61
N GLU A 197 -1.32 23.72 4.70
CA GLU A 197 -2.02 24.20 5.90
C GLU A 197 -2.26 23.10 6.93
N TYR A 198 -2.75 21.93 6.47
CA TYR A 198 -3.27 20.91 7.38
C TYR A 198 -2.39 19.68 7.51
N CYS A 199 -1.46 19.46 6.59
CA CYS A 199 -0.65 18.24 6.55
C CYS A 199 0.84 18.44 6.88
N ASN A 200 1.20 19.58 7.47
CA ASN A 200 2.59 19.89 7.80
C ASN A 200 3.14 18.92 8.88
N PRO A 201 4.22 18.14 8.58
CA PRO A 201 4.83 17.24 9.56
C PRO A 201 5.64 17.93 10.64
N ALA A 202 5.98 19.22 10.48
CA ALA A 202 6.83 19.95 11.42
C ALA A 202 6.42 21.43 11.48
N PRO A 203 5.25 21.77 12.06
CA PRO A 203 4.83 23.15 12.22
C PRO A 203 5.70 23.85 13.27
N ARG A 204 6.20 25.04 12.92
CA ARG A 204 7.12 25.86 13.74
C ARG A 204 6.41 26.93 14.57
N ASP A 205 5.08 26.85 14.65
CA ASP A 205 4.24 27.80 15.38
C ASP A 205 3.99 27.36 16.84
N GLY A 206 4.68 26.30 17.30
CA GLY A 206 4.49 25.70 18.61
C GLY A 206 3.20 24.88 18.75
N SER A 207 2.41 24.73 17.69
CA SER A 207 1.13 24.00 17.75
C SER A 207 1.28 22.48 17.82
N ALA A 208 2.49 21.94 17.60
CA ALA A 208 2.77 20.50 17.63
C ALA A 208 4.05 20.15 18.41
N PRO A 209 4.05 20.29 19.74
CA PRO A 209 5.23 20.04 20.57
C PRO A 209 5.69 18.56 20.56
N ASN A 210 4.83 17.64 20.12
CA ASN A 210 5.16 16.21 19.97
C ASN A 210 5.80 15.88 18.60
N LEU A 211 5.82 16.82 17.66
CA LEU A 211 6.45 16.65 16.34
C LEU A 211 7.74 17.47 16.22
N VAL A 212 7.79 18.62 16.91
CA VAL A 212 8.92 19.54 16.90
C VAL A 212 9.38 19.77 18.33
N GLY A 213 10.62 19.38 18.60
CA GLY A 213 11.29 19.60 19.87
C GLY A 213 12.34 20.70 19.75
N ILE A 214 12.93 21.05 20.89
CA ILE A 214 13.92 22.11 20.99
C ILE A 214 15.24 21.49 21.46
N GLN A 215 16.31 21.71 20.71
CA GLN A 215 17.67 21.32 21.09
C GLN A 215 18.57 22.54 21.25
N ILE A 216 19.63 22.37 22.03
CA ILE A 216 20.65 23.39 22.29
C ILE A 216 21.96 22.87 21.70
N ASP A 217 22.60 23.67 20.84
CA ASP A 217 23.89 23.31 20.25
C ASP A 217 25.03 23.47 21.26
N ALA A 218 26.24 23.05 20.88
CA ALA A 218 27.43 23.19 21.71
C ALA A 218 27.80 24.65 22.06
N ASN A 219 27.23 25.63 21.34
CA ASN A 219 27.42 27.06 21.56
C ASN A 219 26.28 27.69 22.39
N GLY A 220 25.34 26.89 22.92
CA GLY A 220 24.20 27.39 23.68
C GLY A 220 23.06 27.95 22.81
N ARG A 221 23.09 27.76 21.49
CA ARG A 221 22.03 28.24 20.59
C ARG A 221 20.88 27.25 20.56
N ILE A 222 19.68 27.78 20.71
CA ILE A 222 18.43 27.03 20.66
C ILE A 222 18.03 26.84 19.20
N PHE A 223 17.72 25.61 18.79
CA PHE A 223 17.17 25.30 17.47
C PHE A 223 16.08 24.24 17.54
N GLU A 224 15.14 24.31 16.61
CA GLU A 224 14.03 23.34 16.51
C GLU A 224 14.49 22.10 15.75
N VAL A 225 14.15 20.93 16.29
CA VAL A 225 14.40 19.62 15.68
C VAL A 225 13.10 18.87 15.52
N ARG A 226 13.07 17.93 14.58
CA ARG A 226 11.95 17.00 14.46
C ARG A 226 12.16 15.87 15.45
N GLU A 227 11.15 15.62 16.26
CA GLU A 227 11.16 14.52 17.24
C GLU A 227 10.83 13.18 16.59
N PHE A 228 10.16 13.20 15.44
CA PHE A 228 9.77 11.99 14.73
C PHE A 228 10.26 12.00 13.29
N ASN A 229 10.93 10.91 12.89
CA ASN A 229 11.35 10.70 11.51
C ASN A 229 10.28 9.94 10.74
N THR A 230 9.42 10.67 10.02
CA THR A 230 8.32 10.10 9.23
C THR A 230 8.80 9.22 8.07
N GLN A 231 10.03 9.38 7.57
CA GLN A 231 10.57 8.56 6.47
C GLN A 231 10.84 7.11 6.88
N VAL A 232 11.14 6.85 8.16
CA VAL A 232 11.38 5.48 8.65
C VAL A 232 10.07 4.69 8.70
N ALA A 233 8.94 5.37 8.96
CA ALA A 233 7.63 4.73 8.95
C ALA A 233 7.25 4.23 7.54
N GLU A 234 7.65 4.95 6.48
CA GLU A 234 7.42 4.54 5.09
C GLU A 234 8.22 3.30 4.70
N GLN A 235 9.46 3.17 5.18
CA GLN A 235 10.31 2.01 4.89
C GLN A 235 9.75 0.70 5.44
N LEU A 236 8.86 0.74 6.44
CA LEU A 236 8.20 -0.45 6.99
C LEU A 236 7.00 -0.91 6.14
N ASN A 237 6.45 -0.03 5.28
CA ASN A 237 5.33 -0.32 4.38
C ASN A 237 5.76 -0.52 2.91
N ALA A 238 7.07 -0.46 2.62
CA ALA A 238 7.65 -0.57 1.27
C ALA A 238 7.94 -2.01 0.82
#